data_AF-A0A0S3SHN4-F1
#
_entry.id   AF-A0A0S3SHN4-F1
#
_cell.length_a   1.000
_cell.length_b   1.000
_cell.length_c   1.000
_cell.angle_alpha   90.00
_cell.angle_beta   90.00
_cell.angle_gamma   90.00
#
_symmetry.space_group_name_H-M   'P 1'
#
loop_
_entity.id
_entity.type
_entity.pdbx_description
1 polymer ?
#
loop_
_entity_poly.entity_id
_entity_poly.type
_entity_poly.pdbx_seq_one_letter_code
_entity_poly.pdbx_strand_id
1 'polypeptide(L)'
;MEVLMDEWSDSVVFPFSCVFLQLGFIYILSFRSSWVSALRLPSMGKGTGSFGKRRNKTHTLCVRCGRRSFHLQKSRCAACAFPAARTRKYNWSVKAIRRKTTGTGRMRYLRHVPRRFKSGFREGTEAAPRKRGAATTA
;
A
#
# COMPACT_ATOMS: atom_id res chain seq x y z
N MET A 1 -19.37 -36.65 12.24
CA MET A 1 -18.68 -37.95 12.34
C MET A 1 -19.81 -38.93 12.50
N GLU A 2 -20.22 -39.53 11.38
CA GLU A 2 -21.52 -40.19 11.12
C GLU A 2 -22.78 -39.32 11.44
N VAL A 3 -23.97 -39.48 10.83
CA VAL A 3 -24.47 -40.15 9.59
C VAL A 3 -25.26 -39.06 8.79
N LEU A 4 -25.89 -39.22 7.61
CA LEU A 4 -26.32 -40.32 6.71
C LEU A 4 -26.11 -39.78 5.25
N MET A 5 -25.97 -40.50 4.13
CA MET A 5 -26.11 -41.92 3.75
C MET A 5 -27.47 -42.41 3.19
N ASP A 6 -28.30 -41.53 2.61
CA ASP A 6 -29.26 -41.91 1.55
C ASP A 6 -28.51 -41.87 0.20
N GLU A 7 -28.37 -42.92 -0.62
CA GLU A 7 -29.12 -44.17 -0.80
C GLU A 7 -30.48 -44.00 -1.49
N TRP A 8 -30.43 -43.56 -2.74
CA TRP A 8 -31.44 -43.95 -3.74
C TRP A 8 -30.89 -45.06 -4.64
N SER A 9 -31.31 -46.28 -4.31
CA SER A 9 -31.28 -47.44 -5.19
C SER A 9 -32.01 -47.16 -6.49
N ASP A 10 -31.46 -47.63 -7.62
CA ASP A 10 -32.18 -48.48 -8.59
C ASP A 10 -31.17 -48.98 -9.63
N SER A 11 -30.70 -50.24 -9.59
CA SER A 11 -31.45 -51.51 -9.64
C SER A 11 -32.06 -51.85 -11.00
N VAL A 12 -31.27 -51.72 -12.08
CA VAL A 12 -31.56 -52.44 -13.34
C VAL A 12 -30.41 -53.39 -13.68
N VAL A 13 -30.55 -54.63 -13.24
CA VAL A 13 -29.72 -55.76 -13.67
C VAL A 13 -30.15 -56.17 -15.08
N PHE A 14 -29.21 -56.31 -16.02
CA PHE A 14 -29.31 -57.34 -17.05
C PHE A 14 -27.91 -57.79 -17.56
N PRO A 15 -27.49 -59.04 -17.34
CA PRO A 15 -26.25 -59.57 -17.88
C PRO A 15 -26.47 -60.08 -19.32
N PHE A 16 -25.54 -59.78 -20.22
CA PHE A 16 -25.47 -60.45 -21.53
C PHE A 16 -24.05 -60.92 -21.81
N SER A 17 -23.80 -62.17 -21.41
CA SER A 17 -22.54 -62.86 -21.67
C SER A 17 -22.48 -63.33 -23.12
N CYS A 18 -21.65 -62.70 -23.96
CA CYS A 18 -21.19 -63.36 -25.18
C CYS A 18 -19.75 -63.01 -25.56
N VAL A 19 -18.95 -64.08 -25.54
CA VAL A 19 -17.58 -64.20 -26.00
C VAL A 19 -17.39 -63.57 -27.39
N PHE A 20 -16.41 -62.66 -27.52
CA PHE A 20 -15.60 -62.62 -28.73
C PHE A 20 -14.13 -62.38 -28.37
N LEU A 21 -13.27 -63.28 -28.84
CA LEU A 21 -11.84 -63.30 -28.52
C LEU A 21 -11.04 -62.40 -29.46
N GLN A 22 -9.86 -62.00 -28.98
CA GLN A 22 -8.66 -61.73 -29.79
C GLN A 22 -8.81 -60.76 -30.99
N LEU A 23 -8.45 -59.48 -30.77
CA LEU A 23 -7.28 -58.79 -31.37
C LEU A 23 -7.38 -57.25 -31.24
N GLY A 24 -7.47 -56.73 -30.02
CA GLY A 24 -7.51 -55.27 -29.75
C GLY A 24 -6.46 -54.74 -28.76
N PHE A 25 -5.70 -55.63 -28.10
CA PHE A 25 -4.92 -55.29 -26.89
C PHE A 25 -3.57 -54.59 -27.15
N ILE A 26 -3.44 -53.88 -28.27
CA ILE A 26 -2.21 -53.17 -28.69
C ILE A 26 -2.44 -51.66 -28.90
N TYR A 27 -3.69 -51.18 -28.91
CA TYR A 27 -4.01 -49.74 -29.07
C TYR A 27 -4.55 -49.04 -27.81
N ILE A 28 -4.20 -49.52 -26.60
CA ILE A 28 -4.49 -48.83 -25.32
C ILE A 28 -3.19 -48.53 -24.55
N LEU A 29 -2.17 -48.08 -25.27
CA LEU A 29 -0.90 -47.58 -24.69
C LEU A 29 -0.33 -46.32 -25.37
N SER A 30 -1.14 -45.62 -26.17
CA SER A 30 -0.89 -44.24 -26.62
C SER A 30 -1.82 -43.20 -25.97
N PHE A 31 -2.51 -43.57 -24.90
CA PHE A 31 -3.24 -42.64 -24.04
C PHE A 31 -2.41 -42.34 -22.79
N ARG A 32 -2.21 -41.05 -22.47
CA ARG A 32 -1.27 -40.49 -21.46
C ARG A 32 0.22 -40.64 -21.82
N SER A 33 0.81 -39.62 -22.47
CA SER A 33 2.21 -39.16 -22.22
C SER A 33 2.67 -37.88 -22.95
N SER A 34 1.83 -37.14 -23.70
CA SER A 34 2.27 -35.85 -24.30
C SER A 34 1.22 -34.72 -24.36
N TRP A 35 0.39 -34.58 -23.33
CA TRP A 35 -0.49 -33.42 -23.15
C TRP A 35 -0.25 -32.65 -21.82
N VAL A 36 0.95 -32.80 -21.25
CA VAL A 36 1.41 -32.03 -20.06
C VAL A 36 2.59 -31.11 -20.42
N SER A 37 2.57 -30.54 -21.63
CA SER A 37 3.62 -29.64 -22.16
C SER A 37 3.07 -28.39 -22.88
N ALA A 38 1.84 -27.96 -22.56
CA ALA A 38 1.12 -26.89 -23.28
C ALA A 38 0.88 -25.58 -22.49
N LEU A 39 1.41 -25.43 -21.26
CA LEU A 39 1.22 -24.22 -20.43
C LEU A 39 2.52 -23.55 -19.97
N ARG A 40 3.63 -23.69 -20.71
CA ARG A 40 4.75 -22.72 -20.63
C ARG A 40 4.42 -21.48 -21.46
N LEU A 41 3.42 -20.72 -21.02
CA LEU A 41 3.13 -19.39 -21.58
C LEU A 41 4.41 -18.53 -21.52
N PRO A 42 4.86 -17.91 -22.62
CA PRO A 42 6.04 -17.06 -22.60
C PRO A 42 5.78 -15.85 -21.70
N SER A 43 6.61 -15.64 -20.69
CA SER A 43 6.52 -14.50 -19.75
C SER A 43 6.96 -13.16 -20.36
N MET A 44 6.84 -13.06 -21.68
CA MET A 44 7.23 -11.94 -22.55
C MET A 44 6.11 -10.88 -22.61
N GLY A 45 5.65 -10.43 -21.44
CA GLY A 45 4.47 -9.59 -21.32
C GLY A 45 4.50 -8.61 -20.15
N LYS A 46 3.64 -7.59 -20.25
CA LYS A 46 3.36 -6.61 -19.18
C LYS A 46 2.78 -7.35 -17.96
N GLY A 47 2.99 -6.82 -16.74
CA GLY A 47 2.51 -7.47 -15.52
C GLY A 47 3.58 -8.34 -14.86
N THR A 48 3.25 -9.57 -14.47
CA THR A 48 3.98 -10.41 -13.48
C THR A 48 5.50 -10.47 -13.72
N GLY A 49 5.95 -10.87 -14.92
CA GLY A 49 7.39 -10.94 -15.26
C GLY A 49 8.12 -9.60 -15.21
N SER A 50 7.40 -8.47 -15.32
CA SER A 50 7.95 -7.11 -15.17
C SER A 50 8.05 -6.64 -13.72
N PHE A 51 7.36 -7.27 -12.76
CA PHE A 51 7.41 -6.88 -11.35
C PHE A 51 8.69 -7.36 -10.66
N GLY A 52 9.11 -8.61 -10.89
CA GLY A 52 10.34 -9.16 -10.31
C GLY A 52 11.61 -8.37 -10.67
N LYS A 53 11.63 -7.69 -11.83
CA LYS A 53 12.77 -6.89 -12.29
C LYS A 53 12.88 -5.50 -11.61
N ARG A 54 11.96 -5.10 -10.74
CA ARG A 54 11.86 -3.74 -10.15
C ARG A 54 12.81 -3.49 -8.96
N ARG A 55 14.06 -3.95 -9.07
CA ARG A 55 15.11 -3.68 -8.06
C ARG A 55 15.51 -2.20 -7.99
N ASN A 56 15.72 -1.55 -9.13
CA ASN A 56 16.15 -0.14 -9.21
C ASN A 56 15.08 0.82 -8.65
N LYS A 57 15.48 1.83 -7.88
CA LYS A 57 14.56 2.79 -7.23
C LYS A 57 14.72 4.19 -7.84
N THR A 58 13.67 4.70 -8.46
CA THR A 58 13.66 6.08 -9.01
C THR A 58 13.49 7.15 -7.93
N HIS A 59 12.73 6.85 -6.86
CA HIS A 59 12.34 7.81 -5.81
C HIS A 59 12.79 7.40 -4.40
N THR A 60 13.52 8.29 -3.73
CA THR A 60 13.88 8.18 -2.30
C THR A 60 13.28 9.33 -1.46
N LEU A 61 13.57 9.33 -0.16
CA LEU A 61 13.13 10.36 0.79
C LEU A 61 13.75 11.72 0.45
N CYS A 62 12.95 12.77 0.40
CA CYS A 62 13.43 14.14 0.20
C CYS A 62 13.65 14.85 1.54
N VAL A 63 14.89 15.31 1.79
CA VAL A 63 15.30 16.05 3.01
C VAL A 63 14.32 17.16 3.40
N ARG A 64 13.91 18.03 2.44
CA ARG A 64 13.02 19.17 2.74
C ARG A 64 11.61 18.79 3.18
N CYS A 65 11.09 17.60 2.83
CA CYS A 65 9.67 17.29 3.05
C CYS A 65 9.34 15.87 3.54
N GLY A 66 10.33 15.03 3.86
CA GLY A 66 10.14 13.70 4.46
C GLY A 66 9.41 12.66 3.60
N ARG A 67 9.06 12.97 2.35
CA ARG A 67 8.28 12.09 1.46
C ARG A 67 9.21 11.35 0.49
N ARG A 68 8.88 10.09 0.19
CA ARG A 68 9.53 9.31 -0.89
C ARG A 68 9.11 9.88 -2.25
N SER A 69 9.83 10.90 -2.70
CA SER A 69 9.48 11.71 -3.88
C SER A 69 10.68 12.42 -4.52
N PHE A 70 11.91 12.23 -4.01
CA PHE A 70 13.13 12.76 -4.62
C PHE A 70 13.56 11.83 -5.75
N HIS A 71 13.55 12.31 -7.01
CA HIS A 71 13.99 11.53 -8.16
C HIS A 71 15.52 11.56 -8.26
N LEU A 72 16.18 10.39 -8.18
CA LEU A 72 17.65 10.29 -8.15
C LEU A 72 18.31 10.86 -9.40
N GLN A 73 18.12 10.19 -10.55
CA GLN A 73 18.74 10.55 -11.84
C GLN A 73 18.49 12.01 -12.29
N LYS A 74 17.39 12.64 -11.82
CA LYS A 74 17.00 14.00 -12.19
C LYS A 74 17.18 15.01 -11.05
N SER A 75 17.80 14.58 -9.95
CA SER A 75 18.08 15.34 -8.71
C SER A 75 16.95 16.27 -8.24
N ARG A 76 15.68 15.87 -8.41
CA ARG A 76 14.52 16.77 -8.23
C ARG A 76 13.35 16.12 -7.51
N CYS A 77 12.78 16.81 -6.52
CA CYS A 77 11.66 16.31 -5.75
C CYS A 77 10.29 16.62 -6.38
N ALA A 78 9.51 15.59 -6.71
CA ALA A 78 8.15 15.72 -7.22
C ALA A 78 7.18 16.37 -6.20
N ALA A 79 7.44 16.25 -4.89
CA ALA A 79 6.55 16.80 -3.86
C ALA A 79 6.77 18.29 -3.59
N CYS A 80 8.02 18.77 -3.56
CA CYS A 80 8.38 20.13 -3.13
C CYS A 80 9.28 20.92 -4.10
N ALA A 81 9.78 20.30 -5.18
CA ALA A 81 10.75 20.84 -6.13
C ALA A 81 12.15 21.20 -5.58
N PHE A 82 12.55 20.69 -4.41
CA PHE A 82 13.97 20.63 -4.01
C PHE A 82 14.82 20.11 -5.19
N PRO A 83 15.96 20.74 -5.54
CA PRO A 83 16.67 21.79 -4.79
C PRO A 83 16.06 23.21 -4.83
N ALA A 84 15.27 23.57 -5.84
CA ALA A 84 14.81 24.94 -6.10
C ALA A 84 14.27 25.68 -4.86
N ALA A 85 14.56 26.98 -4.72
CA ALA A 85 14.23 27.75 -3.52
C ALA A 85 12.71 27.80 -3.21
N ARG A 86 11.89 28.14 -4.20
CA ARG A 86 10.42 28.18 -4.04
C ARG A 86 9.84 26.77 -3.97
N THR A 87 9.01 26.50 -2.96
CA THR A 87 8.34 25.19 -2.79
C THR A 87 7.19 25.01 -3.79
N ARG A 88 7.16 23.86 -4.50
CA ARG A 88 6.12 23.55 -5.51
C ARG A 88 4.69 23.59 -4.95
N LYS A 89 3.88 24.48 -5.52
CA LYS A 89 2.42 24.61 -5.38
C LYS A 89 1.81 24.66 -6.78
N TYR A 90 0.57 24.18 -6.94
CA TYR A 90 -0.24 24.34 -8.15
C TYR A 90 -1.69 24.54 -7.74
N ASN A 91 -2.37 25.54 -8.33
CA ASN A 91 -3.70 25.97 -7.88
C ASN A 91 -4.77 24.89 -8.15
N TRP A 92 -4.65 24.14 -9.24
CA TRP A 92 -5.49 22.97 -9.55
C TRP A 92 -5.39 21.83 -8.51
N SER A 93 -4.42 21.86 -7.59
CA SER A 93 -4.17 20.81 -6.60
C SER A 93 -4.50 21.24 -5.17
N VAL A 94 -5.73 21.75 -4.96
CA VAL A 94 -6.22 22.28 -3.66
C VAL A 94 -5.93 21.34 -2.48
N LYS A 95 -6.24 20.04 -2.62
CA LYS A 95 -5.99 19.01 -1.59
C LYS A 95 -4.49 18.82 -1.28
N ALA A 96 -3.59 19.09 -2.23
CA ALA A 96 -2.14 19.05 -2.02
C ALA A 96 -1.57 20.36 -1.43
N ILE A 97 -2.26 21.49 -1.62
CA ILE A 97 -1.97 22.75 -0.92
C ILE A 97 -2.33 22.60 0.58
N ARG A 98 -3.57 22.19 0.90
CA ARG A 98 -4.05 22.04 2.29
C ARG A 98 -3.24 21.04 3.14
N ARG A 99 -2.51 20.12 2.48
CA ARG A 99 -1.58 19.14 3.09
C ARG A 99 -0.15 19.69 3.33
N LYS A 100 0.07 20.99 3.17
CA LYS A 100 1.38 21.67 3.29
C LYS A 100 1.30 23.12 3.84
N THR A 101 0.10 23.66 4.05
CA THR A 101 -0.11 25.04 4.50
C THR A 101 0.37 25.26 5.93
N THR A 102 0.60 26.52 6.28
CA THR A 102 0.69 26.96 7.68
C THR A 102 -0.50 26.39 8.46
N GLY A 103 -0.24 25.88 9.67
CA GLY A 103 -1.20 25.08 10.45
C GLY A 103 -0.73 23.63 10.68
N THR A 104 -0.29 22.92 9.63
CA THR A 104 -0.14 21.44 9.68
C THR A 104 1.17 20.96 10.33
N GLY A 105 1.60 21.53 11.47
CA GLY A 105 2.85 21.15 12.13
C GLY A 105 3.17 21.84 13.45
N ARG A 106 4.44 21.72 13.87
CA ARG A 106 4.92 22.19 15.19
C ARG A 106 4.76 23.71 15.40
N MET A 107 4.95 24.53 14.35
CA MET A 107 4.72 26.00 14.37
C MET A 107 5.37 26.74 15.55
N ARG A 108 6.62 26.39 15.91
CA ARG A 108 7.37 26.88 17.09
C ARG A 108 7.35 28.41 17.26
N TYR A 109 7.48 29.16 16.16
CA TYR A 109 7.38 30.61 16.17
C TYR A 109 5.91 31.07 16.19
N LEU A 110 5.15 30.79 15.12
CA LEU A 110 3.79 31.31 14.92
C LEU A 110 2.77 30.97 16.03
N ARG A 111 2.97 29.92 16.83
CA ARG A 111 2.11 29.64 18.01
C ARG A 111 2.27 30.65 19.14
N HIS A 112 3.46 31.20 19.36
CA HIS A 112 3.70 32.15 20.46
C HIS A 112 3.50 33.61 20.04
N VAL A 113 3.53 33.90 18.74
CA VAL A 113 3.41 35.26 18.18
C VAL A 113 2.12 35.97 18.63
N PRO A 114 0.90 35.38 18.55
CA PRO A 114 -0.31 36.02 19.06
C PRO A 114 -0.26 36.34 20.56
N ARG A 115 0.45 35.53 21.35
CA ARG A 115 0.65 35.78 22.79
C ARG A 115 1.59 36.97 23.03
N ARG A 116 2.68 37.10 22.25
CA ARG A 116 3.58 38.27 22.29
C ARG A 116 2.87 39.57 21.86
N PHE A 117 2.02 39.50 20.83
CA PHE A 117 1.16 40.63 20.45
C PHE A 117 0.23 41.05 21.59
N LYS A 118 -0.49 40.10 22.22
CA LYS A 118 -1.38 40.42 23.37
C LYS A 118 -0.62 40.95 24.60
N SER A 119 0.66 40.62 24.76
CA SER A 119 1.51 41.16 25.84
C SER A 119 2.34 42.39 25.41
N GLY A 120 2.01 43.04 24.29
CA GLY A 120 2.65 44.28 23.84
C GLY A 120 4.17 44.17 23.61
N PHE A 121 4.67 42.98 23.25
CA PHE A 121 6.11 42.69 23.09
C PHE A 121 7.00 43.06 24.30
N ARG A 122 6.45 43.09 25.52
CA ARG A 122 7.24 43.30 26.73
C ARG A 122 8.33 42.23 26.89
N GLU A 123 9.57 42.68 27.07
CA GLU A 123 10.73 41.86 27.40
C GLU A 123 11.32 42.33 28.75
N GLY A 124 12.15 41.50 29.40
CA GLY A 124 12.81 41.84 30.68
C GLY A 124 11.94 41.92 31.95
N THR A 125 10.61 42.12 31.84
CA THR A 125 9.75 42.27 33.04
C THR A 125 9.33 40.93 33.65
N GLU A 126 9.75 40.65 34.88
CA GLU A 126 9.31 39.48 35.64
C GLU A 126 7.83 39.55 36.04
N ALA A 127 7.24 38.38 36.34
CA ALA A 127 5.87 38.28 36.81
C ALA A 127 5.82 38.35 38.35
N ALA A 128 4.99 39.25 38.89
CA ALA A 128 4.86 39.43 40.34
C ALA A 128 4.54 38.10 41.07
N PRO A 129 5.14 37.84 42.25
CA PRO A 129 4.98 36.58 42.95
C PRO A 129 3.53 36.38 43.42
N ARG A 130 2.90 35.34 42.87
CA ARG A 130 1.56 34.89 43.27
C ARG A 130 1.53 34.49 44.75
N LYS A 131 0.89 35.29 45.60
CA LYS A 131 0.56 34.89 46.97
C LYS A 131 -0.26 33.58 46.93
N ARG A 132 0.14 32.58 47.70
CA ARG A 132 -0.70 31.38 47.89
C ARG A 132 -1.91 31.81 48.72
N GLY A 133 -3.12 31.53 48.24
CA GLY A 133 -4.30 31.64 49.08
C GLY A 133 -4.19 30.67 50.25
N ALA A 134 -4.69 31.06 51.42
CA ALA A 134 -4.92 30.12 52.51
C ALA A 134 -5.87 29.01 52.03
N ALA A 135 -5.69 27.78 52.52
CA ALA A 135 -6.62 26.71 52.21
C ALA A 135 -7.98 27.04 52.84
N THR A 136 -9.03 27.08 52.02
CA THR A 136 -10.41 27.11 52.51
C THR A 136 -10.71 25.78 53.17
N THR A 137 -10.66 25.73 54.50
CA THR A 137 -11.32 24.69 55.28
C THR A 137 -12.82 24.70 54.96
N ALA A 138 -13.40 23.52 54.81
CA ALA A 138 -14.82 23.32 54.55
C ALA A 138 -15.67 23.52 55.82
#